data_AF-A0A1Z9H2E2-F1
#
_entry.id   AF-A0A1Z9H2E2-F1
#
_cell.length_a   1.000
_cell.length_b   1.000
_cell.length_c   1.000
_cell.angle_alpha   90.00
_cell.angle_beta   90.00
_cell.angle_gamma   90.00
#
_symmetry.space_group_name_H-M   'P 1'
#
loop_
_entity.id
_entity.type
_entity.pdbx_description
1 polymer ?
#
loop_
_entity_poly.entity_id
_entity_poly.type
_entity_poly.pdbx_seq_one_letter_code
_entity_poly.pdbx_strand_id
1 'polypeptide(L)'
;MQKKYKIACLGCSWTEGAGPEQLLSSTETYPYILNDWLKELGVEIQHMVNAGRSGSGVAFYPFTANYLLKEFDPDIFVLQITTHDRDIFPIDPIEDDRKEMNFGWDKEENNYYKVWDNNVNVIHLSPGFGASVSKHSKENRWESIVKNIWERKVLWKVSPELSYDNFKNYIATWWEQSKDTWYQKYYWYQQTYALIDQLEALGKKVIPFYWINHKPKLKTDLFPIRQYQSVENLFDDKTFKSLQIDDGYHFGKQGNTKLVQEFLGPKVLETMK
;
A
#
# COMPACT_ATOMS: atom_id res chain seq x y z
N MET A 1 -6.91 34.49 2.56
CA MET A 1 -6.08 33.53 1.79
C MET A 1 -6.82 32.21 1.75
N GLN A 2 -6.98 31.61 0.57
CA GLN A 2 -7.60 30.29 0.44
C GLN A 2 -6.68 29.25 1.11
N LYS A 3 -7.23 28.34 1.91
CA LYS A 3 -6.44 27.29 2.56
C LYS A 3 -5.84 26.39 1.47
N LYS A 4 -4.52 26.20 1.51
CA LYS A 4 -3.85 25.23 0.64
C LYS A 4 -3.78 23.88 1.36
N TYR A 5 -4.22 22.83 0.70
CA TYR A 5 -4.27 21.49 1.29
C TYR A 5 -3.04 20.67 0.94
N LYS A 6 -2.57 19.87 1.90
CA LYS A 6 -1.58 18.82 1.66
C LYS A 6 -2.23 17.45 1.78
N ILE A 7 -2.12 16.64 0.75
CA ILE A 7 -2.77 15.32 0.66
C ILE A 7 -1.70 14.27 0.45
N ALA A 8 -1.74 13.18 1.21
CA ALA A 8 -0.93 11.99 0.98
C ALA A 8 -1.79 10.78 0.67
N CYS A 9 -1.54 10.15 -0.46
CA CYS A 9 -2.15 8.90 -0.88
C CYS A 9 -1.21 7.74 -0.52
N LEU A 10 -1.62 6.91 0.44
CA LEU A 10 -0.85 5.78 0.94
C LEU A 10 -1.47 4.47 0.46
N GLY A 11 -0.66 3.57 -0.10
CA GLY A 11 -1.17 2.31 -0.60
C GLY A 11 -0.09 1.35 -1.09
N CYS A 12 -0.50 0.33 -1.85
CA CYS A 12 0.44 -0.59 -2.46
C CYS A 12 0.62 -0.29 -3.97
N SER A 13 0.82 -1.32 -4.80
CA SER A 13 1.01 -1.23 -6.26
C SER A 13 -0.02 -0.36 -6.98
N TRP A 14 -1.27 -0.36 -6.50
CA TRP A 14 -2.35 0.37 -7.15
C TRP A 14 -2.26 1.87 -6.92
N THR A 15 -1.95 2.28 -5.68
CA THR A 15 -1.58 3.68 -5.41
C THR A 15 -0.29 4.04 -6.12
N GLU A 16 0.66 3.10 -6.23
CA GLU A 16 1.92 3.38 -6.90
C GLU A 16 1.71 3.72 -8.38
N GLY A 17 0.78 3.01 -9.04
CA GLY A 17 0.61 3.00 -10.49
C GLY A 17 1.31 1.82 -11.15
N ALA A 18 1.54 0.70 -10.46
CA ALA A 18 2.15 -0.48 -11.07
C ALA A 18 1.13 -1.30 -11.87
N GLY A 19 1.30 -1.33 -13.20
CA GLY A 19 0.52 -2.16 -14.11
C GLY A 19 1.09 -3.57 -14.28
N PRO A 20 0.39 -4.44 -15.05
CA PRO A 20 0.78 -5.85 -15.23
C PRO A 20 2.11 -6.06 -15.98
N GLU A 21 2.47 -5.15 -16.88
CA GLU A 21 3.69 -5.24 -17.69
C GLU A 21 4.69 -4.11 -17.39
N GLN A 22 4.21 -2.95 -16.94
CA GLN A 22 5.04 -1.78 -16.65
C GLN A 22 4.36 -0.84 -15.66
N LEU A 23 5.15 0.06 -15.08
CA LEU A 23 4.62 1.21 -14.33
C LEU A 23 3.84 2.12 -15.28
N LEU A 24 2.67 2.55 -14.85
CA LEU A 24 1.90 3.60 -15.51
C LEU A 24 2.66 4.91 -15.46
N SER A 25 2.38 5.79 -16.41
CA SER A 25 2.81 7.19 -16.28
C SER A 25 2.18 7.79 -15.02
N SER A 26 2.92 8.68 -14.34
CA SER A 26 2.44 9.38 -13.14
C SER A 26 1.08 10.05 -13.40
N THR A 27 0.88 10.59 -14.60
CA THR A 27 -0.36 11.25 -15.07
C THR A 27 -1.58 10.34 -15.19
N GLU A 28 -1.38 9.02 -15.13
CA GLU A 28 -2.44 8.03 -15.22
C GLU A 28 -2.82 7.46 -13.85
N THR A 29 -2.04 7.75 -12.81
CA THR A 29 -2.30 7.28 -11.45
C THR A 29 -3.46 8.05 -10.81
N TYR A 30 -4.26 7.40 -9.96
CA TYR A 30 -5.37 8.08 -9.30
C TYR A 30 -4.93 9.27 -8.43
N PRO A 31 -3.77 9.28 -7.73
CA PRO A 31 -3.36 10.45 -6.95
C PRO A 31 -3.12 11.66 -7.85
N TYR A 32 -2.55 11.46 -9.04
CA TYR A 32 -2.32 12.55 -9.99
C TYR A 32 -3.64 13.06 -10.56
N ILE A 33 -4.52 12.14 -10.99
CA ILE A 33 -5.84 12.51 -11.53
C ILE A 33 -6.68 13.22 -10.47
N LEU A 34 -6.60 12.81 -9.19
CA LEU A 34 -7.25 13.49 -8.08
C LEU A 34 -6.73 14.93 -7.91
N ASN A 35 -5.42 15.13 -8.03
CA ASN A 35 -4.82 16.47 -7.94
C ASN A 35 -5.34 17.40 -9.04
N ASP A 36 -5.38 16.93 -10.28
CA ASP A 36 -5.88 17.71 -11.41
C ASP A 36 -7.37 17.99 -11.28
N TRP A 37 -8.16 16.97 -10.92
CA TRP A 37 -9.61 17.12 -10.73
C TRP A 37 -9.96 18.15 -9.64
N LEU A 38 -9.21 18.17 -8.52
CA LEU A 38 -9.40 19.15 -7.46
C LEU A 38 -9.03 20.57 -7.91
N LYS A 39 -7.95 20.72 -8.69
CA LYS A 39 -7.56 22.02 -9.26
C LYS A 39 -8.58 22.56 -10.25
N GLU A 40 -9.15 21.70 -11.10
CA GLU A 40 -10.21 22.08 -12.04
C GLU A 40 -11.44 22.65 -11.31
N LEU A 41 -11.67 22.22 -10.07
CA LEU A 41 -12.72 22.74 -9.20
C LEU A 41 -12.30 23.96 -8.36
N GLY A 42 -11.11 24.52 -8.61
CA GLY A 42 -10.60 25.70 -7.91
C GLY A 42 -10.06 25.42 -6.51
N VAL A 43 -9.75 24.17 -6.17
CA VAL A 43 -9.11 23.82 -4.89
C VAL A 43 -7.59 23.97 -5.02
N GLU A 44 -7.00 24.79 -4.16
CA GLU A 44 -5.54 24.90 -4.10
C GLU A 44 -4.93 23.74 -3.31
N ILE A 45 -4.20 22.87 -4.01
CA ILE A 45 -3.40 21.80 -3.41
C ILE A 45 -1.95 22.28 -3.30
N GLN A 46 -1.39 22.30 -2.10
CA GLN A 46 0.04 22.59 -1.89
C GLN A 46 0.89 21.39 -2.28
N HIS A 47 0.57 20.20 -1.76
CA HIS A 47 1.27 18.95 -2.06
C HIS A 47 0.25 17.84 -2.30
N MET A 48 0.37 17.13 -3.42
CA MET A 48 -0.23 15.82 -3.63
C MET A 48 0.87 14.77 -3.59
N VAL A 49 0.88 13.91 -2.58
CA VAL A 49 1.95 12.93 -2.39
C VAL A 49 1.42 11.54 -2.72
N ASN A 50 2.01 10.88 -3.71
CA ASN A 50 1.79 9.46 -3.99
C ASN A 50 2.85 8.64 -3.25
N ALA A 51 2.42 7.94 -2.21
CA ALA A 51 3.24 7.04 -1.40
C ALA A 51 2.79 5.58 -1.55
N GLY A 52 2.34 5.21 -2.75
CA GLY A 52 2.05 3.82 -3.07
C GLY A 52 3.33 3.03 -3.35
N ARG A 53 3.38 1.77 -2.89
CA ARG A 53 4.52 0.87 -3.11
C ARG A 53 4.11 -0.55 -3.51
N SER A 54 4.48 -1.00 -4.71
CA SER A 54 4.22 -2.35 -5.19
C SER A 54 4.93 -3.39 -4.34
N GLY A 55 4.25 -4.52 -4.14
CA GLY A 55 4.69 -5.57 -3.22
C GLY A 55 4.57 -5.21 -1.74
N SER A 56 4.34 -3.94 -1.38
CA SER A 56 4.16 -3.54 0.01
C SER A 56 2.81 -3.99 0.56
N GLY A 57 2.83 -4.41 1.83
CA GLY A 57 1.67 -4.80 2.62
C GLY A 57 1.35 -3.76 3.69
N VAL A 58 0.21 -3.93 4.38
CA VAL A 58 -0.23 -2.99 5.42
C VAL A 58 0.77 -2.86 6.58
N ALA A 59 1.59 -3.90 6.80
CA ALA A 59 2.67 -3.89 7.80
C ALA A 59 3.66 -2.72 7.60
N PHE A 60 3.77 -2.23 6.36
CA PHE A 60 4.71 -1.17 6.03
C PHE A 60 4.12 0.25 6.19
N TYR A 61 2.79 0.37 6.25
CA TYR A 61 2.10 1.66 6.24
C TYR A 61 2.51 2.59 7.40
N PRO A 62 2.69 2.11 8.65
CA PRO A 62 3.12 2.99 9.74
C PRO A 62 4.47 3.68 9.47
N PHE A 63 5.43 2.98 8.86
CA PHE A 63 6.73 3.54 8.54
C PHE A 63 6.61 4.65 7.48
N THR A 64 5.86 4.39 6.41
CA THR A 64 5.61 5.39 5.36
C THR A 64 4.81 6.57 5.91
N ALA A 65 3.80 6.33 6.77
CA ALA A 65 3.02 7.40 7.38
C ALA A 65 3.87 8.32 8.27
N ASN A 66 4.78 7.74 9.07
CA ASN A 66 5.73 8.52 9.87
C ASN A 66 6.62 9.42 9.00
N TYR A 67 7.15 8.88 7.90
CA TYR A 67 7.91 9.66 6.94
C TYR A 67 7.08 10.80 6.34
N LEU A 68 5.86 10.51 5.89
CA LEU A 68 4.95 11.50 5.32
C LEU A 68 4.62 12.63 6.31
N LEU A 69 4.35 12.30 7.57
CA LEU A 69 4.10 13.28 8.63
C LEU A 69 5.30 14.20 8.86
N LYS A 70 6.52 13.65 8.85
CA LYS A 70 7.75 14.42 9.05
C LYS A 70 8.06 15.33 7.87
N GLU A 71 7.97 14.83 6.65
CA GLU A 71 8.45 15.54 5.45
C GLU A 71 7.40 16.45 4.83
N PHE A 72 6.14 16.02 4.81
CA PHE A 72 5.07 16.75 4.13
C PHE A 72 4.04 17.35 5.08
N ASP A 73 3.88 16.74 6.27
CA ASP A 73 2.84 17.06 7.24
C ASP A 73 1.43 17.17 6.59
N PRO A 74 0.87 16.09 6.01
CA PRO A 74 -0.39 16.15 5.27
C PRO A 74 -1.56 16.57 6.16
N ASP A 75 -2.53 17.30 5.60
CA ASP A 75 -3.83 17.55 6.23
C ASP A 75 -4.75 16.32 6.10
N ILE A 76 -4.67 15.66 4.93
CA ILE A 76 -5.56 14.58 4.51
C ILE A 76 -4.72 13.37 4.08
N PHE A 77 -5.05 12.21 4.62
CA PHE A 77 -4.55 10.92 4.16
C PHE A 77 -5.64 10.19 3.37
N VAL A 78 -5.34 9.83 2.13
CA VAL A 78 -6.15 8.90 1.33
C VAL A 78 -5.51 7.52 1.45
N LEU A 79 -6.14 6.62 2.19
CA LEU A 79 -5.52 5.36 2.60
C LEU A 79 -6.16 4.17 1.88
N GLN A 80 -5.41 3.58 0.95
CA GLN A 80 -5.81 2.36 0.28
C GLN A 80 -5.64 1.17 1.23
N ILE A 81 -6.73 0.51 1.59
CA ILE A 81 -6.70 -0.75 2.31
C ILE A 81 -6.49 -1.89 1.31
N THR A 82 -5.28 -2.46 1.33
CA THR A 82 -4.82 -3.52 0.41
C THR A 82 -5.08 -4.93 0.96
N THR A 83 -4.82 -5.95 0.15
CA THR A 83 -4.75 -7.35 0.57
C THR A 83 -3.80 -7.53 1.76
N HIS A 84 -4.20 -8.37 2.71
CA HIS A 84 -3.48 -8.68 3.95
C HIS A 84 -2.58 -9.91 3.82
N ASP A 85 -2.27 -10.27 2.58
CA ASP A 85 -1.50 -11.44 2.19
C ASP A 85 -0.01 -11.10 2.00
N ARG A 86 0.38 -9.87 2.37
CA ARG A 86 1.74 -9.33 2.26
C ARG A 86 2.24 -8.87 3.61
N ASP A 87 3.54 -9.02 3.83
CA ASP A 87 4.20 -8.69 5.09
C ASP A 87 5.63 -8.19 4.83
N ILE A 88 6.40 -7.98 5.88
CA ILE A 88 7.82 -7.63 5.82
C ILE A 88 8.67 -8.66 6.57
N PHE A 89 9.81 -9.01 5.99
CA PHE A 89 10.87 -9.70 6.70
C PHE A 89 11.98 -8.70 7.02
N PRO A 90 12.12 -8.29 8.29
CA PRO A 90 13.26 -7.50 8.71
C PRO A 90 14.52 -8.37 8.66
N ILE A 91 15.59 -7.81 8.10
CA ILE A 91 16.93 -8.39 8.15
C ILE A 91 17.85 -7.38 8.84
N ASP A 92 18.93 -7.86 9.45
CA ASP A 92 19.93 -7.03 10.12
C ASP A 92 21.20 -6.97 9.27
N PRO A 93 21.38 -5.93 8.42
CA PRO A 93 22.60 -5.77 7.65
C PRO A 93 23.84 -5.61 8.53
N ILE A 94 24.98 -6.12 8.08
CA ILE A 94 26.27 -5.93 8.76
C ILE A 94 26.69 -4.45 8.72
N GLU A 95 26.43 -3.78 7.60
CA GLU A 95 26.74 -2.36 7.41
C GLU A 95 25.70 -1.49 8.14
N ASP A 96 26.13 -0.62 9.06
CA ASP A 96 25.24 0.16 9.93
C ASP A 96 24.37 1.17 9.16
N ASP A 97 24.92 1.82 8.12
CA ASP A 97 24.20 2.76 7.25
C ASP A 97 23.04 2.09 6.50
N ARG A 98 23.08 0.77 6.37
CA ARG A 98 22.04 -0.05 5.75
C ARG A 98 20.94 -0.47 6.73
N LYS A 99 21.10 -0.24 8.03
CA LYS A 99 20.09 -0.58 9.04
C LYS A 99 18.96 0.42 9.12
N GLU A 100 19.16 1.64 8.63
CA GLU A 100 18.15 2.68 8.65
C GLU A 100 17.12 2.51 7.53
N MET A 101 15.88 2.94 7.80
CA MET A 101 14.90 3.03 6.74
C MET A 101 15.21 4.22 5.83
N ASN A 102 15.28 3.98 4.53
CA ASN A 102 15.62 4.97 3.54
C ASN A 102 14.43 5.27 2.64
N PHE A 103 13.83 6.44 2.87
CA PHE A 103 12.76 7.01 2.07
C PHE A 103 13.26 8.27 1.37
N GLY A 104 12.77 8.48 0.16
CA GLY A 104 12.98 9.72 -0.58
C GLY A 104 11.73 10.10 -1.36
N TRP A 105 11.81 11.22 -2.07
CA TRP A 105 10.74 11.63 -2.95
C TRP A 105 11.29 12.35 -4.17
N ASP A 106 10.58 12.21 -5.27
CA ASP A 106 10.79 12.98 -6.49
C ASP A 106 9.61 13.93 -6.68
N LYS A 107 9.90 15.16 -7.08
CA LYS A 107 8.86 16.11 -7.49
C LYS A 107 8.64 15.94 -8.99
N GLU A 108 7.42 15.59 -9.35
CA GLU A 108 6.99 15.50 -10.74
C GLU A 108 6.42 16.86 -11.18
N GLU A 109 5.63 16.87 -12.26
CA GLU A 109 4.92 18.06 -12.70
C GLU A 109 4.02 18.67 -11.60
N ASN A 110 3.92 19.99 -11.64
CA ASN A 110 3.10 20.79 -10.72
C ASN A 110 3.55 20.69 -9.24
N ASN A 111 2.66 20.16 -8.41
CA ASN A 111 2.69 20.03 -6.95
C ASN A 111 2.56 18.56 -6.52
N TYR A 112 2.84 17.64 -7.46
CA TYR A 112 2.77 16.22 -7.26
C TYR A 112 4.14 15.66 -6.87
N TYR A 113 4.16 14.79 -5.87
CA TYR A 113 5.36 14.19 -5.32
C TYR A 113 5.19 12.67 -5.32
N LYS A 114 6.22 11.96 -5.76
CA LYS A 114 6.28 10.50 -5.72
C LYS A 114 7.26 10.06 -4.64
N VAL A 115 6.78 9.37 -3.62
CA VAL A 115 7.65 8.78 -2.59
C VAL A 115 8.18 7.45 -3.09
N TRP A 116 9.47 7.23 -2.86
CA TRP A 116 10.15 5.96 -3.08
C TRP A 116 10.85 5.52 -1.81
N ASP A 117 11.14 4.23 -1.73
CA ASP A 117 11.94 3.65 -0.66
C ASP A 117 13.01 2.72 -1.25
N ASN A 118 14.18 2.72 -0.63
CA ASN A 118 15.29 1.84 -0.98
C ASN A 118 15.77 1.07 0.24
N ASN A 119 14.83 0.53 1.00
CA ASN A 119 15.13 -0.20 2.23
C ASN A 119 15.86 -1.50 1.90
N VAL A 120 17.07 -1.63 2.46
CA VAL A 120 17.90 -2.83 2.33
C VAL A 120 17.72 -3.76 3.53
N ASN A 121 17.37 -3.21 4.70
CA ASN A 121 17.04 -3.91 5.94
C ASN A 121 15.67 -4.59 5.94
N VAL A 122 14.89 -4.47 4.87
CA VAL A 122 13.55 -5.08 4.76
C VAL A 122 13.38 -5.80 3.42
N ILE A 123 12.76 -6.97 3.47
CA ILE A 123 12.26 -7.69 2.30
C ILE A 123 10.73 -7.73 2.36
N HIS A 124 10.05 -7.25 1.32
CA HIS A 124 8.61 -7.40 1.21
C HIS A 124 8.24 -8.84 0.87
N LEU A 125 7.41 -9.45 1.71
CA LEU A 125 6.90 -10.80 1.53
C LEU A 125 5.57 -10.74 0.78
N SER A 126 5.43 -11.58 -0.23
CA SER A 126 4.20 -11.75 -1.01
C SER A 126 3.81 -13.22 -1.13
N PRO A 127 2.54 -13.56 -1.37
CA PRO A 127 2.11 -14.95 -1.46
C PRO A 127 2.83 -15.71 -2.57
N GLY A 128 3.17 -15.03 -3.69
CA GLY A 128 3.93 -15.63 -4.77
C GLY A 128 5.33 -16.07 -4.35
N PHE A 129 6.04 -15.24 -3.56
CA PHE A 129 7.34 -15.61 -2.98
C PHE A 129 7.19 -16.80 -2.05
N GLY A 130 6.26 -16.70 -1.11
CA GLY A 130 5.92 -17.73 -0.14
C GLY A 130 5.62 -19.09 -0.77
N ALA A 131 4.70 -19.09 -1.74
CA ALA A 131 4.28 -20.25 -2.48
C ALA A 131 5.44 -20.86 -3.28
N SER A 132 6.34 -20.05 -3.86
CA SER A 132 7.43 -20.56 -4.69
C SER A 132 8.51 -21.36 -3.95
N VAL A 133 8.62 -21.19 -2.64
CA VAL A 133 9.63 -21.89 -1.82
C VAL A 133 9.01 -22.90 -0.88
N SER A 134 7.68 -23.02 -0.87
CA SER A 134 7.01 -24.04 -0.07
C SER A 134 6.88 -25.35 -0.82
N LYS A 135 7.22 -26.44 -0.12
CA LYS A 135 7.01 -27.82 -0.59
C LYS A 135 5.53 -28.19 -0.78
N HIS A 136 4.59 -27.40 -0.27
CA HIS A 136 3.14 -27.65 -0.41
C HIS A 136 2.49 -26.86 -1.56
N SER A 137 3.30 -26.20 -2.38
CA SER A 137 2.87 -25.42 -3.52
C SER A 137 3.51 -25.97 -4.80
N LYS A 138 2.84 -25.74 -5.93
CA LYS A 138 3.38 -26.01 -7.27
C LYS A 138 3.84 -24.73 -7.98
N GLU A 139 3.67 -23.58 -7.34
CA GLU A 139 4.17 -22.30 -7.85
C GLU A 139 5.70 -22.35 -7.89
N ASN A 140 6.28 -21.86 -8.98
CA ASN A 140 7.73 -21.79 -9.18
C ASN A 140 8.18 -20.51 -9.92
N ARG A 141 7.23 -19.69 -10.39
CA ARG A 141 7.47 -18.47 -11.17
C ARG A 141 8.41 -17.49 -10.44
N TRP A 142 8.40 -17.51 -9.12
CA TRP A 142 9.12 -16.56 -8.28
C TRP A 142 10.45 -17.07 -7.72
N GLU A 143 10.82 -18.34 -7.96
CA GLU A 143 12.04 -18.94 -7.40
C GLU A 143 13.32 -18.16 -7.80
N SER A 144 13.40 -17.71 -9.05
CA SER A 144 14.53 -16.93 -9.56
C SER A 144 14.64 -15.58 -8.85
N ILE A 145 13.51 -14.95 -8.52
CA ILE A 145 13.45 -13.68 -7.81
C ILE A 145 13.88 -13.89 -6.35
N VAL A 146 13.43 -14.96 -5.70
CA VAL A 146 13.87 -15.31 -4.33
C VAL A 146 15.38 -15.51 -4.29
N LYS A 147 15.93 -16.27 -5.24
CA LYS A 147 17.38 -16.48 -5.33
C LYS A 147 18.13 -15.16 -5.54
N ASN A 148 17.65 -14.31 -6.45
CA ASN A 148 18.25 -13.01 -6.71
C ASN A 148 18.26 -12.11 -5.46
N ILE A 149 17.17 -12.08 -4.69
CA ILE A 149 17.10 -11.34 -3.42
C ILE A 149 18.13 -11.89 -2.43
N TRP A 150 18.24 -13.21 -2.28
CA TRP A 150 19.23 -13.80 -1.39
C TRP A 150 20.66 -13.40 -1.78
N GLU A 151 21.04 -13.58 -3.05
CA GLU A 151 22.38 -13.25 -3.55
C GLU A 151 22.70 -11.75 -3.41
N ARG A 152 21.71 -10.87 -3.63
CA ARG A 152 21.94 -9.43 -3.64
C ARG A 152 21.81 -8.77 -2.27
N LYS A 153 20.91 -9.24 -1.40
CA LYS A 153 20.57 -8.58 -0.14
C LYS A 153 20.98 -9.34 1.12
N VAL A 154 21.09 -10.67 1.06
CA VAL A 154 21.24 -11.51 2.27
C VAL A 154 22.65 -12.10 2.38
N LEU A 155 23.10 -12.72 1.31
CA LEU A 155 24.33 -13.51 1.27
C LEU A 155 25.55 -12.67 1.67
N TRP A 156 26.20 -13.06 2.77
CA TRP A 156 27.34 -12.37 3.41
C TRP A 156 27.08 -10.92 3.84
N LYS A 157 25.81 -10.50 3.90
CA LYS A 157 25.42 -9.10 4.17
C LYS A 157 24.62 -8.92 5.45
N VAL A 158 24.22 -10.02 6.11
CA VAL A 158 23.37 -9.99 7.32
C VAL A 158 24.03 -10.70 8.50
N SER A 159 23.64 -10.31 9.71
CA SER A 159 24.06 -10.93 10.97
C SER A 159 22.85 -11.44 11.77
N PRO A 160 22.83 -12.70 12.22
CA PRO A 160 23.79 -13.76 11.90
C PRO A 160 23.72 -14.15 10.42
N GLU A 161 24.80 -14.75 9.90
CA GLU A 161 24.83 -15.22 8.51
C GLU A 161 23.71 -16.25 8.26
N LEU A 162 23.01 -16.08 7.14
CA LEU A 162 21.86 -16.91 6.77
C LEU A 162 22.15 -17.73 5.51
N SER A 163 22.10 -19.05 5.62
CA SER A 163 22.18 -19.95 4.46
C SER A 163 20.96 -19.78 3.55
N TYR A 164 21.10 -20.12 2.26
CA TYR A 164 19.99 -20.03 1.31
C TYR A 164 18.80 -20.91 1.70
N ASP A 165 19.05 -22.11 2.23
CA ASP A 165 17.99 -23.02 2.67
C ASP A 165 17.25 -22.47 3.89
N ASN A 166 17.96 -21.86 4.86
CA ASN A 166 17.31 -21.23 6.01
C ASN A 166 16.47 -20.02 5.59
N PHE A 167 16.97 -19.22 4.64
CA PHE A 167 16.22 -18.10 4.06
C PHE A 167 14.91 -18.55 3.39
N LYS A 168 14.98 -19.59 2.54
CA LYS A 168 13.78 -20.20 1.93
C LYS A 168 12.82 -20.75 2.99
N ASN A 169 13.34 -21.46 3.99
CA ASN A 169 12.51 -22.04 5.05
C ASN A 169 11.75 -20.98 5.84
N TYR A 170 12.36 -19.81 6.07
CA TYR A 170 11.67 -18.69 6.72
C TYR A 170 10.49 -18.20 5.86
N ILE A 171 10.74 -17.90 4.58
CA ILE A 171 9.71 -17.42 3.65
C ILE A 171 8.58 -18.45 3.50
N ALA A 172 8.93 -19.74 3.37
CA ALA A 172 7.97 -20.83 3.30
C ALA A 172 7.14 -20.92 4.59
N THR A 173 7.77 -20.83 5.76
CA THR A 173 7.08 -20.90 7.06
C THR A 173 6.09 -19.75 7.22
N TRP A 174 6.51 -18.52 6.89
CA TRP A 174 5.61 -17.37 6.87
C TRP A 174 4.39 -17.63 5.99
N TRP A 175 4.60 -18.13 4.76
CA TRP A 175 3.51 -18.44 3.84
C TRP A 175 2.56 -19.52 4.34
N GLU A 176 3.10 -20.61 4.89
CA GLU A 176 2.30 -21.69 5.45
C GLU A 176 1.45 -21.25 6.64
N GLN A 177 1.96 -20.31 7.44
CA GLN A 177 1.24 -19.74 8.57
C GLN A 177 0.27 -18.63 8.15
N SER A 178 0.52 -17.97 7.01
CA SER A 178 -0.26 -16.83 6.53
C SER A 178 -1.38 -17.20 5.59
N LYS A 179 -1.17 -18.21 4.74
CA LYS A 179 -2.16 -18.67 3.78
C LYS A 179 -3.42 -19.13 4.54
N ASP A 180 -4.53 -18.52 4.19
CA ASP A 180 -5.87 -18.92 4.63
C ASP A 180 -6.24 -18.71 6.11
N THR A 181 -5.43 -18.04 6.92
CA THR A 181 -5.83 -17.77 8.32
C THR A 181 -6.73 -16.53 8.43
N TRP A 182 -7.94 -16.72 8.96
CA TRP A 182 -8.83 -15.62 9.33
C TRP A 182 -8.19 -14.69 10.36
N TYR A 183 -7.33 -15.24 11.23
CA TYR A 183 -6.59 -14.50 12.23
C TYR A 183 -5.63 -13.47 11.61
N GLN A 184 -4.82 -13.83 10.61
CA GLN A 184 -3.92 -12.86 10.00
C GLN A 184 -4.68 -11.78 9.25
N LYS A 185 -5.72 -12.15 8.51
CA LYS A 185 -6.61 -11.14 7.89
C LYS A 185 -7.05 -10.15 8.97
N TYR A 186 -7.64 -10.65 10.05
CA TYR A 186 -8.11 -9.84 11.16
C TYR A 186 -7.05 -8.93 11.78
N TYR A 187 -5.88 -9.49 12.12
CA TYR A 187 -4.75 -8.76 12.69
C TYR A 187 -4.33 -7.58 11.80
N TRP A 188 -4.21 -7.81 10.49
CA TRP A 188 -3.80 -6.77 9.54
C TRP A 188 -4.88 -5.70 9.32
N TYR A 189 -6.15 -6.06 9.41
CA TYR A 189 -7.23 -5.08 9.48
C TYR A 189 -7.07 -4.18 10.69
N GLN A 190 -6.88 -4.76 11.88
CA GLN A 190 -6.70 -3.98 13.11
C GLN A 190 -5.51 -3.02 13.01
N GLN A 191 -4.38 -3.47 12.45
CA GLN A 191 -3.21 -2.59 12.23
C GLN A 191 -3.56 -1.39 11.33
N THR A 192 -4.33 -1.61 10.28
CA THR A 192 -4.76 -0.53 9.38
C THR A 192 -5.67 0.47 10.11
N TYR A 193 -6.65 -0.02 10.87
CA TYR A 193 -7.54 0.85 11.65
C TYR A 193 -6.82 1.57 12.79
N ALA A 194 -5.87 0.91 13.46
CA ALA A 194 -5.04 1.53 14.49
C ALA A 194 -4.21 2.68 13.91
N LEU A 195 -3.67 2.53 12.70
CA LEU A 195 -3.00 3.63 12.01
C LEU A 195 -3.97 4.79 11.71
N ILE A 196 -5.18 4.50 11.25
CA ILE A 196 -6.21 5.53 11.01
C ILE A 196 -6.50 6.29 12.30
N ASP A 197 -6.76 5.59 13.41
CA ASP A 197 -7.05 6.21 14.70
C ASP A 197 -5.87 7.06 15.22
N GLN A 198 -4.63 6.60 15.01
CA GLN A 198 -3.43 7.37 15.34
C GLN A 198 -3.32 8.66 14.51
N LEU A 199 -3.57 8.60 13.20
CA LEU A 199 -3.57 9.78 12.34
C LEU A 199 -4.68 10.76 12.71
N GLU A 200 -5.89 10.27 12.99
CA GLU A 200 -7.02 11.09 13.45
C GLU A 200 -6.73 11.76 14.81
N ALA A 201 -6.09 11.03 15.74
CA ALA A 201 -5.65 11.58 17.03
C ALA A 201 -4.62 12.71 16.89
N LEU A 202 -3.82 12.70 15.81
CA LEU A 202 -2.91 13.79 15.44
C LEU A 202 -3.63 14.95 14.72
N GLY A 203 -4.96 14.92 14.65
CA GLY A 203 -5.78 15.94 13.98
C GLY A 203 -5.79 15.83 12.45
N LYS A 204 -5.34 14.69 11.90
CA LYS A 204 -5.35 14.45 10.44
C LYS A 204 -6.72 13.93 10.01
N LYS A 205 -7.14 14.29 8.80
CA LYS A 205 -8.35 13.72 8.20
C LYS A 205 -7.96 12.48 7.41
N VAL A 206 -8.68 11.37 7.55
CA VAL A 206 -8.34 10.10 6.88
C VAL A 206 -9.52 9.59 6.05
N ILE A 207 -9.25 9.25 4.79
CA ILE A 207 -10.20 8.72 3.82
C ILE A 207 -9.74 7.31 3.46
N PRO A 208 -10.20 6.27 4.19
CA PRO A 208 -9.90 4.90 3.83
C PRO A 208 -10.74 4.43 2.63
N PHE A 209 -10.20 3.53 1.82
CA PHE A 209 -10.97 2.83 0.79
C PHE A 209 -10.38 1.44 0.49
N TYR A 210 -11.20 0.43 0.21
CA TYR A 210 -10.69 -0.86 -0.28
C TYR A 210 -10.41 -0.81 -1.77
N TRP A 211 -9.69 -1.80 -2.27
CA TRP A 211 -9.53 -1.99 -3.70
C TRP A 211 -9.94 -3.38 -4.20
N ILE A 212 -10.07 -4.32 -3.28
CA ILE A 212 -10.37 -5.72 -3.54
C ILE A 212 -11.82 -6.03 -3.19
N ASN A 213 -12.43 -6.93 -3.99
CA ASN A 213 -13.81 -7.42 -3.86
C ASN A 213 -14.05 -8.31 -2.62
N HIS A 214 -13.24 -8.16 -1.58
CA HIS A 214 -13.36 -8.97 -0.38
C HIS A 214 -13.43 -8.06 0.83
N LYS A 215 -14.65 -7.67 1.19
CA LYS A 215 -14.96 -7.31 2.58
C LYS A 215 -14.81 -8.59 3.39
N PRO A 216 -13.78 -8.73 4.24
CA PRO A 216 -13.73 -9.87 5.13
C PRO A 216 -14.90 -9.71 6.08
N LYS A 217 -15.57 -10.83 6.35
CA LYS A 217 -16.57 -10.90 7.40
C LYS A 217 -15.83 -10.85 8.73
N LEU A 218 -15.42 -9.66 9.13
CA LEU A 218 -14.78 -9.45 10.41
C LEU A 218 -15.86 -9.55 11.48
N LYS A 219 -15.87 -10.67 12.20
CA LYS A 219 -16.72 -10.90 13.37
C LYS A 219 -15.82 -11.16 14.57
N THR A 220 -16.02 -10.40 15.63
CA THR A 220 -15.42 -10.64 16.93
C THR A 220 -16.46 -10.32 17.99
N ASP A 221 -16.48 -11.10 19.06
CA ASP A 221 -17.35 -10.86 20.21
C ASP A 221 -16.65 -9.98 21.28
N LEU A 222 -15.38 -9.62 21.05
CA LEU A 222 -14.55 -8.92 22.04
C LEU A 222 -14.59 -7.39 21.88
N PHE A 223 -14.69 -6.88 20.66
CA PHE A 223 -14.76 -5.43 20.41
C PHE A 223 -15.40 -5.10 19.07
N PRO A 224 -16.17 -4.01 18.97
CA PRO A 224 -16.75 -3.59 17.70
C PRO A 224 -15.65 -3.17 16.73
N ILE A 225 -15.76 -3.62 15.48
CA ILE A 225 -14.86 -3.19 14.41
C ILE A 225 -15.53 -2.02 13.70
N ARG A 226 -14.79 -0.90 13.60
CA ARG A 226 -15.27 0.31 12.96
C ARG A 226 -15.58 0.04 11.48
N GLN A 227 -16.85 0.18 11.10
CA GLN A 227 -17.29 0.08 9.73
C GLN A 227 -17.37 1.47 9.11
N TYR A 228 -16.85 1.62 7.89
CA TYR A 228 -17.00 2.84 7.10
C TYR A 228 -18.05 2.58 6.03
N GLN A 229 -19.32 2.91 6.30
CA GLN A 229 -20.43 2.58 5.39
C GLN A 229 -20.23 3.14 3.96
N SER A 230 -19.59 4.30 3.83
CA SER A 230 -19.22 4.89 2.54
C SER A 230 -18.21 4.06 1.74
N VAL A 231 -17.42 3.24 2.43
CA VAL A 231 -16.46 2.32 1.84
C VAL A 231 -17.13 0.98 1.52
N GLU A 232 -18.09 0.53 2.34
CA GLU A 232 -18.76 -0.76 2.16
C GLU A 232 -19.67 -0.81 0.92
N ASN A 233 -20.30 0.31 0.57
CA ASN A 233 -21.20 0.39 -0.59
C ASN A 233 -20.46 0.34 -1.95
N LEU A 234 -19.13 0.50 -1.97
CA LEU A 234 -18.34 0.45 -3.20
C LEU A 234 -18.09 -0.97 -3.72
N PHE A 235 -18.16 -1.95 -2.84
CA PHE A 235 -17.82 -3.35 -3.13
C PHE A 235 -19.07 -4.24 -3.09
N ASP A 236 -20.25 -3.65 -3.30
CA ASP A 236 -21.37 -4.47 -3.71
C ASP A 236 -21.07 -5.07 -5.09
N ASP A 237 -21.51 -6.32 -5.29
CA ASP A 237 -21.18 -7.10 -6.49
C ASP A 237 -21.56 -6.39 -7.80
N LYS A 238 -22.55 -5.49 -7.77
CA LYS A 238 -23.07 -4.79 -8.95
C LYS A 238 -22.21 -3.57 -9.30
N THR A 239 -21.97 -2.69 -8.34
CA THR A 239 -21.17 -1.47 -8.50
C THR A 239 -19.73 -1.82 -8.84
N PHE A 240 -19.13 -2.76 -8.11
CA PHE A 240 -17.75 -3.18 -8.34
C PHE A 240 -17.56 -3.81 -9.72
N LYS A 241 -18.39 -4.78 -10.12
CA LYS A 241 -18.32 -5.41 -11.45
C LYS A 241 -18.50 -4.42 -12.60
N SER A 242 -19.27 -3.36 -12.40
CA SER A 242 -19.42 -2.30 -13.41
C SER A 242 -18.20 -1.39 -13.55
N LEU A 243 -17.36 -1.34 -12.50
CA LEU A 243 -16.09 -0.62 -12.47
C LEU A 243 -14.91 -1.51 -12.89
N GLN A 244 -15.04 -2.83 -12.82
CA GLN A 244 -14.09 -3.77 -13.41
C GLN A 244 -14.12 -3.65 -14.94
N ILE A 245 -13.09 -3.03 -15.52
CA ILE A 245 -12.87 -3.08 -16.97
C ILE A 245 -12.12 -4.38 -17.28
N ASP A 246 -12.61 -5.10 -18.30
CA ASP A 246 -12.12 -6.41 -18.77
C ASP A 246 -10.59 -6.46 -18.89
N ASP A 247 -10.02 -7.63 -18.56
CA ASP A 247 -8.59 -8.04 -18.49
C ASP A 247 -7.97 -8.20 -17.09
N GLY A 248 -8.75 -8.17 -16.01
CA GLY A 248 -8.33 -8.77 -14.72
C GLY A 248 -7.10 -8.17 -14.03
N TYR A 249 -6.53 -7.10 -14.56
CA TYR A 249 -5.47 -6.28 -13.96
C TYR A 249 -5.81 -4.80 -14.23
N HIS A 250 -6.38 -4.14 -13.23
CA HIS A 250 -6.86 -2.76 -13.34
C HIS A 250 -5.73 -1.77 -12.91
N PHE A 251 -5.63 -0.50 -13.30
CA PHE A 251 -6.43 0.40 -14.11
C PHE A 251 -5.47 1.36 -14.85
N GLY A 252 -5.52 1.38 -16.18
CA GLY A 252 -5.00 2.53 -16.93
C GLY A 252 -5.79 3.81 -16.61
N LYS A 253 -5.40 4.93 -17.21
CA LYS A 253 -5.97 6.26 -16.94
C LYS A 253 -7.49 6.30 -16.75
N GLN A 254 -8.26 5.66 -17.65
CA GLN A 254 -9.72 5.69 -17.64
C GLN A 254 -10.34 5.19 -16.32
N GLY A 255 -9.80 4.11 -15.76
CA GLY A 255 -10.31 3.54 -14.53
C GLY A 255 -10.01 4.39 -13.31
N ASN A 256 -8.78 4.90 -13.24
CA ASN A 256 -8.39 5.83 -12.18
C ASN A 256 -9.18 7.15 -12.26
N THR A 257 -9.55 7.60 -13.47
CA THR A 257 -10.46 8.75 -13.65
C THR A 257 -11.83 8.48 -13.04
N LYS A 258 -12.45 7.34 -13.32
CA LYS A 258 -13.76 7.00 -12.71
C LYS A 258 -13.69 6.93 -11.20
N LEU A 259 -12.67 6.27 -10.63
CA LEU A 259 -12.47 6.23 -9.18
C LEU A 259 -12.44 7.64 -8.57
N VAL A 260 -11.70 8.55 -9.20
CA VAL A 260 -11.57 9.92 -8.71
C VAL A 260 -12.90 10.66 -8.82
N GLN A 261 -13.53 10.66 -9.99
CA GLN A 261 -14.72 11.45 -10.25
C GLN A 261 -15.94 10.97 -9.45
N GLU A 262 -16.11 9.65 -9.33
CA GLU A 262 -17.30 9.06 -8.73
C GLU A 262 -17.15 8.85 -7.22
N PHE A 263 -15.92 8.80 -6.69
CA PHE A 263 -15.69 8.46 -5.28
C PHE A 263 -14.67 9.34 -4.56
N LEU A 264 -13.39 9.25 -4.91
CA LEU A 264 -12.33 9.88 -4.09
C LEU A 264 -12.44 11.40 -4.09
N GLY A 265 -12.65 12.01 -5.26
CA GLY A 265 -12.80 13.45 -5.43
C GLY A 265 -13.92 14.03 -4.55
N PRO A 266 -15.17 13.56 -4.68
CA PRO A 266 -16.28 13.99 -3.81
C PRO A 266 -15.99 13.84 -2.32
N LYS A 267 -15.39 12.71 -1.90
CA LYS A 267 -15.06 12.45 -0.49
C LYS A 267 -13.97 13.37 0.04
N VAL A 268 -12.95 13.65 -0.77
CA VAL A 268 -11.89 14.60 -0.43
C VAL A 268 -12.46 16.01 -0.28
N LEU A 269 -13.33 16.45 -1.21
CA LEU A 269 -13.98 17.76 -1.10
C LEU A 269 -14.87 17.88 0.12
N GLU A 270 -15.67 16.86 0.43
CA GLU A 270 -16.48 16.80 1.65
C GLU A 270 -15.59 16.93 2.89
N THR A 271 -14.47 16.20 2.89
CA THR A 271 -13.48 16.21 3.97
C THR A 271 -12.77 17.56 4.11
N MET A 272 -12.68 18.37 3.06
CA MET A 272 -12.07 19.71 3.11
C MET A 272 -13.00 20.79 3.70
N LYS A 273 -14.31 20.56 3.71
CA LYS A 273 -15.26 21.46 4.36
C LYS A 273 -15.10 21.41 5.89
#